data_AF-A0A087TER0-F1
#
_entry.id   AF-A0A087TER0-F1
#
_cell.length_a   1.000
_cell.length_b   1.000
_cell.length_c   1.000
_cell.angle_alpha   90.00
_cell.angle_beta   90.00
_cell.angle_gamma   90.00
#
_symmetry.space_group_name_H-M   'P 1'
#
loop_
_entity.id
_entity.type
_entity.pdbx_description
1 polymer ?
#
loop_
_entity_poly.entity_id
_entity_poly.type
_entity_poly.pdbx_seq_one_letter_code
_entity_poly.pdbx_strand_id
1 'polypeptide(L)'
;MGLSSIEENKTTCCLSPKIYQPASEDMDDLPECPRKKKMFSSSSFYEEPNAIYPTVEEQVRLCRKIAESLSDDCNMKSKGANMFFKRVKKAEKWIVAE
;
A
#
# COMPACT_ATOMS: atom_id res chain seq x y z
N MET A 1 23.47 -24.41 29.47
CA MET A 1 23.37 -23.55 28.27
C MET A 1 21.91 -23.48 27.90
N GLY A 2 21.27 -22.34 28.21
CA GLY A 2 19.82 -22.18 28.13
C GLY A 2 19.37 -21.90 26.69
N LEU A 3 18.29 -22.56 26.28
CA LEU A 3 17.52 -22.20 25.10
C LEU A 3 16.36 -21.33 25.58
N SER A 4 16.47 -20.01 25.38
CA SER A 4 15.37 -19.07 25.63
C SER A 4 14.38 -19.11 24.47
N SER A 5 13.11 -19.33 24.84
CA SER A 5 11.92 -19.31 23.99
C SER A 5 11.86 -18.11 23.05
N ILE A 6 11.54 -18.36 21.78
CA ILE A 6 11.10 -17.33 20.84
C ILE A 6 9.62 -17.07 21.12
N GLU A 7 9.32 -15.91 21.68
CA GLU A 7 7.98 -15.44 21.98
C GLU A 7 7.24 -15.07 20.67
N GLU A 8 6.24 -15.88 20.31
CA GLU A 8 5.32 -15.59 19.22
C GLU A 8 4.43 -14.40 19.59
N ASN A 9 4.81 -13.20 19.18
CA ASN A 9 3.97 -12.01 19.27
C ASN A 9 2.81 -12.11 18.25
N LYS A 10 1.78 -12.89 18.56
CA LYS A 10 0.51 -12.88 17.83
C LYS A 10 -0.23 -11.58 18.11
N THR A 11 0.14 -10.52 17.38
CA THR A 11 -0.73 -9.35 17.25
C THR A 11 -1.91 -9.73 16.38
N THR A 12 -2.92 -10.32 17.01
CA THR A 12 -4.20 -10.62 16.38
C THR A 12 -4.93 -9.30 16.23
N CYS A 13 -5.02 -8.78 15.01
CA CYS A 13 -5.76 -7.58 14.68
C CYS A 13 -7.26 -7.87 14.87
N CYS A 14 -7.80 -7.71 16.07
CA CYS A 14 -9.24 -7.78 16.32
C CYS A 14 -9.94 -6.54 15.75
N LEU A 15 -10.07 -6.50 14.42
CA LEU A 15 -10.86 -5.50 13.71
C LEU A 15 -12.34 -5.74 14.03
N SER A 16 -12.95 -4.85 14.81
CA SER A 16 -14.36 -4.97 15.18
C SER A 16 -15.29 -4.81 13.96
N PRO A 17 -16.43 -5.52 13.88
CA PRO A 17 -17.35 -5.47 12.75
C PRO A 17 -17.92 -4.08 12.41
N LYS A 18 -17.85 -3.13 13.35
CA LYS A 18 -18.41 -1.77 13.21
C LYS A 18 -17.72 -0.89 12.15
N ILE A 19 -16.61 -1.31 11.58
CA ILE A 19 -15.91 -0.54 10.53
C ILE A 19 -16.64 -0.64 9.17
N TYR A 20 -17.45 -1.69 8.97
CA TYR A 20 -18.12 -1.96 7.70
C TYR A 20 -19.59 -1.50 7.63
N GLN A 21 -20.12 -0.91 8.70
CA GLN A 21 -21.48 -0.42 8.71
C GLN A 21 -21.49 1.06 8.28
N PRO A 22 -22.27 1.46 7.26
CA PRO A 22 -22.42 2.86 6.91
C PRO A 22 -22.93 3.65 8.13
N ALA A 23 -22.49 4.90 8.25
CA ALA A 23 -22.96 5.78 9.32
C ALA A 23 -24.48 5.87 9.27
N SER A 24 -25.15 5.61 10.40
CA SER A 24 -26.58 5.83 10.56
C SER A 24 -26.90 7.29 10.29
N GLU A 25 -27.94 7.53 9.50
CA GLU A 25 -28.38 8.80 8.95
C GLU A 25 -28.91 9.83 9.98
N ASP A 26 -28.90 9.49 11.27
CA ASP A 26 -29.39 10.33 12.38
C ASP A 26 -28.28 10.95 13.26
N MET A 27 -27.05 11.12 12.75
CA MET A 27 -25.88 11.56 13.53
C MET A 27 -25.41 12.99 13.21
N ASP A 28 -26.33 13.92 12.95
CA ASP A 28 -26.00 15.35 12.77
C ASP A 28 -25.85 16.13 14.10
N ASP A 29 -26.20 15.52 15.25
CA ASP A 29 -26.25 16.23 16.55
C ASP A 29 -25.45 15.54 17.67
N LEU A 30 -24.36 14.82 17.33
CA LEU A 30 -23.42 14.32 18.34
C LEU A 30 -22.23 15.29 18.45
N PRO A 31 -21.84 15.76 19.65
CA PRO A 31 -20.63 16.56 19.80
C PRO A 31 -19.47 15.77 19.19
N GLU A 32 -18.77 16.38 18.23
CA GLU A 32 -17.60 15.77 17.59
C GLU A 32 -16.66 15.29 18.69
N CYS A 33 -16.66 13.98 18.96
CA CYS A 33 -15.65 13.34 19.78
C CYS A 33 -14.30 13.89 19.30
N PRO A 34 -13.46 14.49 20.16
CA PRO A 34 -12.26 15.20 19.72
C PRO A 34 -11.40 14.22 18.95
N ARG A 35 -11.49 14.30 17.61
CA ARG A 35 -10.75 13.44 16.71
C ARG A 35 -9.29 13.73 17.02
N LYS A 36 -8.61 12.77 17.64
CA LYS A 36 -7.16 12.87 17.88
C LYS A 36 -6.56 13.29 16.54
N LYS A 37 -5.94 14.48 16.50
CA LYS A 37 -5.35 15.03 15.29
C LYS A 37 -4.50 13.91 14.69
N LYS A 38 -4.72 13.58 13.41
CA LYS A 38 -3.88 12.61 12.72
C LYS A 38 -2.46 13.16 12.81
N MET A 39 -1.63 12.51 13.62
CA MET A 39 -0.22 12.81 13.67
C MET A 39 0.35 12.26 12.37
N PHE A 40 0.51 13.13 11.39
CA PHE A 40 1.30 12.81 10.23
C PHE A 40 2.74 12.63 10.72
N SER A 41 3.37 11.52 10.35
CA SER A 41 4.80 11.34 10.59
C SER A 41 5.54 12.54 9.99
N SER A 42 6.48 13.14 10.72
CA SER A 42 7.27 14.26 10.21
C SER A 42 7.99 13.85 8.92
N SER A 43 8.19 14.77 7.99
CA SER A 43 8.93 14.51 6.74
C SER A 43 10.32 13.90 6.98
N SER A 44 10.92 14.18 8.14
CA SER A 44 12.17 13.58 8.62
C SER A 44 12.16 12.04 8.70
N PHE A 45 10.98 11.41 8.72
CA PHE A 45 10.82 9.96 8.72
C PHE A 45 11.38 9.30 7.44
N TYR A 46 11.41 10.03 6.32
CA TYR A 46 11.99 9.56 5.07
C TYR A 46 13.43 10.04 4.84
N GLU A 47 13.94 10.90 5.71
CA GLU A 47 15.28 11.50 5.65
C GLU A 47 16.27 10.82 6.61
N GLU A 48 15.95 9.60 7.08
CA GLU A 48 16.86 8.85 7.95
C GLU A 48 18.24 8.72 7.28
N PRO A 49 19.36 9.00 7.98
CA PRO A 49 20.71 8.98 7.38
C PRO A 49 21.12 7.63 6.77
N ASN A 50 20.44 6.56 7.17
CA ASN A 50 20.62 5.21 6.65
C ASN A 50 19.55 4.81 5.63
N ALA A 51 18.79 5.77 5.07
CA ALA A 51 17.60 5.55 4.25
C ALA A 51 17.78 4.41 3.23
N ILE A 52 17.25 3.24 3.58
CA ILE A 52 17.19 2.04 2.74
C ILE A 52 15.95 2.15 1.85
N TYR A 53 15.81 3.28 1.15
CA TYR A 53 14.70 3.50 0.23
C TYR A 53 15.24 3.77 -1.16
N PRO A 54 14.66 3.13 -2.18
CA PRO A 54 15.17 3.25 -3.54
C PRO A 54 14.99 4.68 -4.03
N THR A 55 16.04 5.20 -4.68
CA THR A 55 15.99 6.49 -5.38
C THR A 55 14.93 6.45 -6.49
N VAL A 56 14.51 7.62 -6.99
CA VAL A 56 13.54 7.69 -8.10
C VAL A 56 14.03 6.88 -9.33
N GLU A 57 15.32 6.97 -9.64
CA GLU A 57 15.91 6.21 -10.75
C GLU A 57 15.86 4.69 -10.51
N GLU A 58 16.13 4.26 -9.28
CA GLU A 58 16.06 2.86 -8.88
C GLU A 58 14.62 2.34 -8.91
N GLN A 59 13.66 3.12 -8.42
CA GLN A 59 12.23 2.78 -8.52
C GLN A 59 11.82 2.60 -10.00
N VAL A 60 12.26 3.50 -10.89
CA VAL A 60 12.00 3.37 -12.33
C VAL A 60 12.60 2.09 -12.89
N ARG A 61 13.86 1.74 -12.52
CA ARG A 61 14.48 0.47 -12.94
C ARG A 61 13.67 -0.74 -12.44
N LEU A 62 13.25 -0.74 -11.19
CA LEU A 62 12.44 -1.82 -10.61
C LEU A 62 11.10 -1.96 -11.34
N CYS A 63 10.41 -0.86 -11.60
CA CYS A 63 9.15 -0.87 -12.35
C CYS A 63 9.33 -1.45 -13.75
N ARG A 64 10.41 -1.10 -14.47
CA ARG A 64 10.72 -1.67 -15.79
C ARG A 64 10.95 -3.17 -15.71
N LYS A 65 11.77 -3.63 -14.76
CA LYS A 65 12.05 -5.06 -14.55
C LYS A 65 10.77 -5.86 -14.25
N ILE A 66 9.86 -5.30 -13.45
CA ILE A 66 8.57 -5.95 -13.15
C ILE A 66 7.69 -5.97 -14.41
N ALA A 67 7.66 -4.89 -15.18
CA ALA A 67 6.89 -4.85 -16.43
C ALA A 67 7.37 -5.90 -17.44
N GLU A 68 8.69 -6.04 -17.62
CA GLU A 68 9.31 -7.09 -18.45
C GLU A 68 8.84 -8.48 -18.00
N SER A 69 8.99 -8.78 -16.71
CA SER A 69 8.56 -10.07 -16.14
C SER A 69 7.06 -10.35 -16.31
N LEU A 70 6.21 -9.33 -16.30
CA LEU A 70 4.76 -9.48 -16.52
C LEU A 70 4.40 -9.64 -18.00
N SER A 71 5.26 -9.18 -18.90
CA SER A 71 5.11 -9.34 -20.35
C SER A 71 5.79 -10.59 -20.91
N ASP A 72 6.61 -11.29 -20.13
CA ASP A 72 7.28 -12.51 -20.57
C ASP A 72 6.28 -13.60 -20.97
N ASP A 73 6.61 -14.33 -22.03
CA ASP A 73 5.76 -15.38 -22.62
C ASP A 73 5.43 -16.50 -21.61
N CYS A 74 6.35 -16.79 -20.69
CA CYS A 74 6.15 -17.79 -19.64
C CYS A 74 5.11 -17.36 -18.60
N ASN A 75 4.85 -16.05 -18.46
CA ASN A 75 3.98 -15.47 -17.44
C ASN A 75 2.62 -14.98 -18.00
N MET A 76 2.43 -15.03 -19.32
CA MET A 76 1.22 -14.52 -20.01
C MET A 76 -0.12 -15.06 -19.47
N LYS A 77 -0.14 -16.28 -18.93
CA LYS A 77 -1.36 -16.91 -18.39
C LYS A 77 -1.64 -16.53 -16.93
N SER A 78 -0.75 -15.81 -16.26
CA SER A 78 -0.94 -15.45 -14.86
C SER A 78 -2.00 -14.37 -14.69
N LYS A 79 -2.62 -14.36 -13.51
CA LYS A 79 -3.56 -13.30 -13.13
C LYS A 79 -2.87 -11.92 -13.12
N GLY A 80 -1.60 -11.87 -12.73
CA GLY A 80 -0.79 -10.65 -12.69
C GLY A 80 -0.62 -10.04 -14.07
N ALA A 81 -0.21 -10.84 -15.06
CA ALA A 81 -0.07 -10.41 -16.45
C ALA A 81 -1.40 -9.89 -17.01
N ASN A 82 -2.50 -10.62 -16.80
CA ASN A 82 -3.83 -10.21 -17.27
C ASN A 82 -4.28 -8.87 -16.65
N MET A 83 -4.03 -8.67 -15.35
CA MET A 83 -4.31 -7.39 -14.69
C MET A 83 -3.44 -6.26 -15.24
N PHE A 84 -2.16 -6.50 -15.49
CA PHE A 84 -1.24 -5.52 -16.06
C PHE A 84 -1.70 -5.05 -17.44
N PHE A 85 -1.96 -5.95 -18.38
CA PHE A 85 -2.42 -5.57 -19.73
C PHE A 85 -3.77 -4.85 -19.71
N LYS A 86 -4.69 -5.22 -18.81
CA LYS A 86 -5.95 -4.49 -18.61
C LYS A 86 -5.73 -3.05 -18.15
N ARG A 87 -4.67 -2.78 -17.39
CA ARG A 87 -4.31 -1.42 -16.94
C ARG A 87 -3.58 -0.66 -18.04
N VAL A 88 -2.63 -1.28 -18.74
CA VAL A 88 -1.95 -0.68 -19.91
C VAL A 88 -2.97 -0.21 -20.95
N LYS A 89 -3.97 -1.03 -21.28
CA LYS A 89 -5.04 -0.65 -22.22
C LYS A 89 -5.87 0.56 -21.76
N LYS A 90 -5.98 0.80 -20.45
CA LYS A 90 -6.72 1.95 -19.89
C LYS A 90 -5.81 3.14 -19.57
N ALA A 91 -4.49 2.98 -19.68
CA ALA A 91 -3.53 3.98 -19.24
C ALA A 91 -3.60 5.26 -20.08
N GLU A 92 -3.97 5.15 -21.37
CA GLU A 92 -4.15 6.28 -22.29
C GLU A 92 -5.01 7.41 -21.71
N LYS A 93 -6.05 7.08 -20.95
CA LYS A 93 -6.91 8.07 -20.27
C LYS A 93 -6.16 8.99 -19.30
N TRP A 94 -5.03 8.54 -18.77
CA TRP A 94 -4.26 9.21 -17.71
C TRP A 94 -2.98 9.84 -18.22
N ILE A 95 -2.71 9.78 -19.53
CA ILE A 95 -1.59 10.45 -20.16
C ILE A 95 -2.11 11.79 -20.66
N VAL A 96 -1.62 12.88 -20.09
CA VAL A 96 -1.86 14.22 -20.64
C VAL A 96 -0.88 14.36 -21.80
N ALA A 97 -1.39 14.49 -23.03
CA ALA A 97 -0.55 14.84 -24.17
C ALA A 97 0.03 16.24 -23.91
N GLU A 98 1.36 16.31 -23.89
CA GLU A 98 2.12 17.57 -23.83
C GLU A 98 2.07 18.31 -25.16
#